data_AF-A0A1Q7MJN1-F1
#
_entry.id   AF-A0A1Q7MJN1-F1
#
_cell.length_a   1.000
_cell.length_b   1.000
_cell.length_c   1.000
_cell.angle_alpha   90.00
_cell.angle_beta   90.00
_cell.angle_gamma   90.00
#
_symmetry.space_group_name_H-M   'P 1'
#
loop_
_entity.id
_entity.type
_entity.pdbx_description
1 polymer ?
#
loop_
_entity_poly.entity_id
_entity_poly.type
_entity_poly.pdbx_seq_one_letter_code
_entity_poly.pdbx_strand_id
1 'polypeptide(L)'
;MVEEWQIATLAEKIPPQILKQGSQFIARALTEKAKGLEMESDFGQQGQWLQVRARGEDADAFLNLLKQEYGEASVSRARLEKWDVVRGFVAGAGRIGYGVYVDIGVQDPRPKDALYPLHRMRAQLADGEPRSAREILDTNALVDFVPLNMIVTELEGENITVELDDQARENLVSWRKYPFDRVIVVGADKAFVENAVRASELQSDVVRVESLSLFVQSVICKIGTEAPGVIAKIGNRLRGVGLKSYRTSVKL
;
A
#
# COMPACT_ATOMS: atom_id res chain seq x y z
N MET A 1 1.71 29.99 25.62
CA MET A 1 0.57 29.09 25.36
C MET A 1 1.15 27.71 25.13
N VAL A 2 0.64 26.66 25.77
CA VAL A 2 1.09 25.30 25.47
C VAL A 2 0.41 24.93 24.16
N GLU A 3 1.17 24.79 23.08
CA GLU A 3 0.61 24.35 21.80
C GLU A 3 0.03 22.95 21.95
N GLU A 4 -1.26 22.81 21.68
CA GLU A 4 -1.97 21.53 21.74
C GLU A 4 -1.51 20.61 20.60
N TRP A 5 -1.45 19.32 20.87
CA TRP A 5 -1.17 18.31 19.86
C TRP A 5 -2.35 18.19 18.90
N GLN A 6 -2.09 18.46 17.63
CA GLN A 6 -3.01 18.16 16.55
C GLN A 6 -2.79 16.73 16.07
N ILE A 7 -3.86 16.05 15.62
CA ILE A 7 -3.82 14.62 15.26
C ILE A 7 -4.48 14.38 13.91
N ALA A 8 -3.86 13.55 13.07
CA ALA A 8 -4.43 13.02 11.85
C ALA A 8 -4.23 11.51 11.75
N THR A 9 -5.27 10.76 11.39
CA THR A 9 -5.15 9.35 11.03
C THR A 9 -5.07 9.24 9.51
N LEU A 10 -3.88 8.93 9.00
CA LEU A 10 -3.62 8.85 7.56
C LEU A 10 -4.18 7.57 6.98
N ALA A 11 -4.54 7.59 5.68
CA ALA A 11 -4.87 6.38 4.94
C ALA A 11 -3.61 5.58 4.54
N GLU A 12 -2.74 5.36 5.52
CA GLU A 12 -1.53 4.54 5.43
C GLU A 12 -1.52 3.51 6.55
N LYS A 13 -1.17 2.27 6.20
CA LYS A 13 -1.03 1.18 7.17
C LYS A 13 0.41 0.94 7.54
N ILE A 14 0.62 0.51 8.78
CA ILE A 14 1.91 0.04 9.27
C ILE A 14 1.92 -1.49 9.21
N PRO A 15 2.65 -2.11 8.26
CA PRO A 15 2.76 -3.56 8.21
C PRO A 15 3.43 -4.10 9.49
N PRO A 16 3.02 -5.25 10.04
CA PRO A 16 3.62 -5.85 11.23
C PRO A 16 5.14 -6.04 11.13
N GLN A 17 5.66 -6.21 9.92
CA GLN A 17 7.09 -6.30 9.61
C GLN A 17 7.85 -5.06 10.11
N ILE A 18 7.30 -3.86 9.91
CA ILE A 18 7.92 -2.59 10.35
C ILE A 18 7.97 -2.54 11.88
N LEU A 19 6.90 -2.96 12.55
CA LEU A 19 6.85 -2.95 14.02
C LEU A 19 7.90 -3.89 14.65
N LYS A 20 8.20 -5.01 13.98
CA LYS A 20 9.28 -5.92 14.39
C LYS A 20 10.68 -5.34 14.14
N GLN A 21 10.83 -4.49 13.13
CA GLN A 21 12.11 -3.84 12.80
C GLN A 21 12.40 -2.62 13.68
N GLY A 22 11.37 -2.03 14.30
CA GLY A 22 11.47 -0.96 15.28
C GLY A 22 10.84 0.36 14.82
N SER A 23 10.38 1.16 15.78
CA SER A 23 9.72 2.46 15.58
C SER A 23 10.57 3.48 14.81
N GLN A 24 11.90 3.34 14.83
CA GLN A 24 12.85 4.24 14.17
C GLN A 24 12.62 4.38 12.65
N PHE A 25 12.12 3.34 11.97
CA PHE A 25 11.85 3.40 10.53
C PHE A 25 10.68 4.33 10.20
N ILE A 26 9.63 4.29 11.03
CA ILE A 26 8.47 5.17 10.90
C ILE A 26 8.89 6.61 11.24
N ALA A 27 9.64 6.78 12.34
CA ALA A 27 10.16 8.09 12.74
C ALA A 27 10.98 8.72 11.61
N ARG A 28 11.94 7.99 11.05
CA ARG A 28 12.77 8.47 9.93
C ARG A 28 11.94 8.89 8.72
N ALA A 29 10.96 8.08 8.34
CA ALA A 29 10.10 8.38 7.18
C ALA A 29 9.28 9.67 7.38
N LEU A 30 8.85 9.95 8.61
CA LEU A 30 8.15 11.19 8.97
C LEU A 30 9.10 12.38 9.11
N THR A 31 10.28 12.19 9.72
CA THR A 31 11.29 13.26 9.87
C THR A 31 11.76 13.81 8.54
N GLU A 32 11.97 12.95 7.53
CA GLU A 32 12.33 13.42 6.18
C GLU A 32 11.27 14.34 5.56
N LYS A 33 9.99 14.12 5.89
CA LYS A 33 8.87 14.95 5.40
C LYS A 33 8.70 16.23 6.19
N ALA A 34 9.04 16.21 7.46
CA ALA A 34 9.02 17.39 8.32
C ALA A 34 10.23 18.31 8.13
N LYS A 35 11.16 17.96 7.23
CA LYS A 35 12.41 18.69 7.04
C LYS A 35 12.16 20.13 6.61
N GLY A 36 12.62 21.06 7.45
CA GLY A 36 12.47 22.50 7.22
C GLY A 36 11.18 23.10 7.79
N LEU A 37 10.42 22.33 8.59
CA LEU A 37 9.24 22.82 9.31
C LEU A 37 9.57 23.04 10.79
N GLU A 38 9.07 24.13 11.35
CA GLU A 38 9.17 24.48 12.77
C GLU A 38 8.04 23.81 13.56
N MET A 39 8.23 22.51 13.81
CA MET A 39 7.29 21.70 14.57
C MET A 39 7.97 20.52 15.26
N GLU A 40 7.27 19.92 16.21
CA GLU A 40 7.55 18.59 16.74
C GLU A 40 6.47 17.63 16.25
N SER A 41 6.87 16.42 15.84
CA SER A 41 5.93 15.37 15.45
C SER A 41 6.26 14.06 16.13
N ASP A 42 5.22 13.26 16.31
CA ASP A 42 5.29 11.89 16.80
C ASP A 42 4.20 11.07 16.12
N PHE A 43 4.24 9.75 16.28
CA PHE A 43 3.29 8.85 15.65
C PHE A 43 2.73 7.83 16.62
N GLY A 44 1.53 7.37 16.30
CA GLY A 44 0.82 6.31 16.98
C GLY A 44 0.14 5.39 15.98
N GLN A 45 -0.74 4.55 16.50
CA GLN A 45 -1.55 3.64 15.70
C GLN A 45 -3.00 3.68 16.17
N GLN A 46 -3.91 3.71 15.20
CA GLN A 46 -5.31 3.43 15.42
C GLN A 46 -5.65 2.14 14.66
N GLY A 47 -5.72 1.02 15.38
CA GLY A 47 -5.67 -0.30 14.75
C GLY A 47 -4.31 -0.51 14.07
N GLN A 48 -4.30 -0.63 12.73
CA GLN A 48 -3.08 -0.70 11.92
C GLN A 48 -2.80 0.59 11.13
N TRP A 49 -3.62 1.63 11.30
CA TRP A 49 -3.52 2.88 10.56
C TRP A 49 -2.57 3.86 11.26
N LEU A 50 -1.72 4.51 10.48
CA LEU A 50 -0.73 5.46 10.96
C LEU A 50 -1.42 6.73 11.46
N GLN A 51 -1.33 6.97 12.77
CA GLN A 51 -1.73 8.22 13.37
C GLN A 51 -0.50 9.10 13.51
N VAL A 52 -0.57 10.33 13.01
CA VAL A 52 0.50 11.34 13.18
C VAL A 52 -0.04 12.43 14.07
N ARG A 53 0.77 12.82 15.06
CA ARG A 53 0.49 13.97 15.92
C ARG A 53 1.59 15.00 15.74
N ALA A 54 1.22 16.28 15.69
CA ALA A 54 2.16 17.38 15.55
C ALA A 54 1.77 18.56 16.44
N ARG A 55 2.77 19.35 16.86
CA ARG A 55 2.61 20.64 17.56
C ARG A 55 3.71 21.60 17.10
N GLY A 56 3.45 22.90 17.08
CA GLY A 56 4.36 23.89 16.50
C GLY A 56 3.66 24.82 15.52
N GLU A 57 4.40 25.82 15.05
CA GLU A 57 3.95 26.80 14.06
C GLU A 57 3.51 26.13 12.75
N ASP A 58 4.24 25.11 12.30
CA ASP A 58 4.00 24.41 11.04
C ASP A 58 3.17 23.11 11.18
N ALA A 59 2.57 22.85 12.36
CA ALA A 59 1.87 21.59 12.62
C ALA A 59 0.69 21.34 11.65
N ASP A 60 -0.16 22.35 11.44
CA ASP A 60 -1.30 22.25 10.52
C ASP A 60 -0.85 22.02 9.07
N ALA A 61 0.20 22.73 8.63
CA ALA A 61 0.76 22.60 7.29
C ALA A 61 1.33 21.19 7.07
N PHE A 62 2.06 20.66 8.06
CA PHE A 62 2.60 19.30 8.02
C PHE A 62 1.50 18.24 7.95
N LEU A 63 0.47 18.32 8.80
CA LEU A 63 -0.62 17.35 8.78
C LEU A 63 -1.43 17.43 7.47
N ASN A 64 -1.66 18.61 6.93
CA ASN A 64 -2.35 18.78 5.65
C ASN A 64 -1.53 18.24 4.48
N LEU A 65 -0.21 18.43 4.47
CA LEU A 65 0.69 17.83 3.48
C LEU A 65 0.56 16.29 3.49
N LEU A 66 0.59 15.68 4.68
CA LEU A 66 0.44 14.24 4.82
C LEU A 66 -0.93 13.74 4.37
N LYS A 67 -2.02 14.47 4.69
CA LYS A 67 -3.37 14.13 4.23
C LYS A 67 -3.50 14.22 2.70
N GLN A 68 -2.87 15.20 2.07
CA GLN A 68 -2.87 15.32 0.61
C GLN A 68 -2.09 14.18 -0.07
N GLU A 69 -0.95 13.80 0.49
CA GLU A 69 -0.10 12.76 -0.10
C GLU A 69 -0.66 11.35 0.13
N TYR A 70 -1.20 11.09 1.32
CA TYR A 70 -1.56 9.74 1.76
C TYR A 70 -3.05 9.48 1.88
N GLY A 71 -3.87 10.52 1.90
CA GLY A 71 -5.28 10.45 2.23
C GLY A 71 -5.54 10.42 3.74
N GLU A 72 -6.81 10.52 4.12
CA GLU A 72 -7.28 10.38 5.49
C GLU A 72 -8.06 9.07 5.63
N ALA A 73 -7.83 8.32 6.70
CA ALA A 73 -8.49 7.03 6.90
C ALA A 73 -9.99 7.22 7.20
N SER A 74 -10.83 6.40 6.58
CA SER A 74 -12.27 6.38 6.80
C SER A 74 -12.63 5.70 8.12
N VAL A 75 -12.32 6.33 9.26
CA VAL A 75 -12.45 5.72 10.59
C VAL A 75 -13.88 5.38 11.04
N SER A 76 -14.92 5.91 10.38
CA SER A 76 -16.32 5.61 10.68
C SER A 76 -17.11 5.26 9.42
N ARG A 77 -17.90 4.19 9.52
CA ARG A 77 -18.82 3.70 8.50
C ARG A 77 -19.86 4.75 8.09
N ALA A 78 -20.25 5.63 9.00
CA ALA A 78 -21.26 6.67 8.77
C ALA A 78 -20.78 7.77 7.81
N ARG A 79 -19.46 7.91 7.61
CA ARG A 79 -18.86 8.88 6.68
C ARG A 79 -18.58 8.29 5.29
N LEU A 80 -18.93 7.03 5.06
CA LEU A 80 -18.79 6.38 3.77
C LEU A 80 -20.11 6.43 3.01
N GLU A 81 -20.04 6.98 1.82
CA GLU A 81 -21.11 7.00 0.84
C GLU A 81 -20.79 6.07 -0.34
N LYS A 82 -21.85 5.72 -1.07
CA LYS A 82 -21.69 4.99 -2.32
C LYS A 82 -21.00 5.90 -3.32
N TRP A 83 -20.03 5.34 -4.04
CA TRP A 83 -19.14 5.98 -5.01
C TRP A 83 -17.97 6.76 -4.43
N ASP A 84 -17.80 6.77 -3.11
CA ASP A 84 -16.59 7.30 -2.50
C ASP A 84 -15.35 6.54 -2.99
N VAL A 85 -14.31 7.30 -3.33
CA VAL A 85 -12.98 6.76 -3.59
C VAL A 85 -12.21 6.74 -2.28
N VAL A 86 -11.89 5.53 -1.81
CA VAL A 86 -11.17 5.29 -0.57
C VAL A 86 -9.89 4.54 -0.84
N ARG A 87 -8.84 4.87 -0.09
CA ARG A 87 -7.61 4.11 -0.13
C ARG A 87 -7.70 2.94 0.84
N GLY A 88 -7.50 1.74 0.32
CA GLY A 88 -7.55 0.51 1.09
C GLY A 88 -6.30 -0.34 0.92
N PHE A 89 -6.15 -1.34 1.77
CA PHE A 89 -5.03 -2.28 1.72
C PHE A 89 -5.56 -3.70 1.66
N VAL A 90 -5.00 -4.50 0.75
CA VAL A 90 -5.36 -5.92 0.64
C VAL A 90 -5.21 -6.60 2.00
N ALA A 91 -6.25 -7.33 2.41
CA ALA A 91 -6.34 -8.04 3.67
C ALA A 91 -6.80 -9.48 3.44
N GLY A 92 -5.96 -10.44 3.83
CA GLY A 92 -6.28 -11.85 3.69
C GLY A 92 -6.25 -12.36 2.25
N ALA A 93 -5.24 -11.93 1.47
CA ALA A 93 -5.01 -12.36 0.11
C ALA A 93 -5.06 -13.90 -0.03
N GLY A 94 -5.92 -14.39 -0.93
CA GLY A 94 -6.04 -15.82 -1.24
C GLY A 94 -6.65 -16.70 -0.14
N ARG A 95 -7.21 -16.11 0.93
CA ARG A 95 -7.86 -16.83 2.04
C ARG A 95 -9.31 -17.22 1.76
N ILE A 96 -10.01 -16.49 0.90
CA ILE A 96 -11.39 -16.74 0.51
C ILE A 96 -11.50 -16.97 -1.00
N GLY A 97 -12.50 -17.76 -1.42
CA GLY A 97 -12.70 -18.11 -2.83
C GLY A 97 -13.54 -17.11 -3.62
N TYR A 98 -14.37 -16.30 -2.96
CA TYR A 98 -15.37 -15.43 -3.59
C TYR A 98 -14.91 -13.97 -3.75
N GLY A 99 -13.65 -13.66 -3.47
CA GLY A 99 -13.10 -12.31 -3.60
C GLY A 99 -11.82 -12.14 -2.78
N VAL A 100 -11.56 -10.91 -2.33
CA VAL A 100 -10.53 -10.58 -1.34
C VAL A 100 -11.06 -9.47 -0.45
N TYR A 101 -10.67 -9.45 0.83
CA TYR A 101 -10.98 -8.33 1.69
C TYR A 101 -9.95 -7.20 1.49
N VAL A 102 -10.40 -5.97 1.65
CA VAL A 102 -9.60 -4.76 1.59
C VAL A 102 -9.95 -3.94 2.82
N ASP A 103 -8.97 -3.72 3.69
CA ASP A 103 -9.15 -2.83 4.84
C ASP A 103 -9.11 -1.38 4.35
N ILE A 104 -10.24 -0.69 4.44
CA ILE A 104 -10.45 0.70 4.03
C ILE A 104 -10.50 1.67 5.22
N GLY A 105 -10.22 1.18 6.42
CA GLY A 105 -10.05 2.03 7.60
C GLY A 105 -11.24 2.17 8.52
N VAL A 106 -12.35 1.48 8.24
CA VAL A 106 -13.56 1.52 9.08
C VAL A 106 -13.28 0.90 10.44
N GLN A 107 -13.34 1.71 11.50
CA GLN A 107 -13.18 1.28 12.90
C GLN A 107 -14.49 1.36 13.69
N ASP A 108 -15.38 2.28 13.34
CA ASP A 108 -16.66 2.55 13.99
C ASP A 108 -17.84 2.22 13.06
N PRO A 109 -18.93 1.55 13.54
CA PRO A 109 -19.17 1.13 14.92
C PRO A 109 -18.35 -0.08 15.37
N ARG A 110 -17.80 -0.85 14.42
CA ARG A 110 -16.82 -1.92 14.67
C ARG A 110 -15.89 -2.08 13.48
N PRO A 111 -14.65 -2.57 13.70
CA PRO A 111 -13.70 -2.81 12.62
C PRO A 111 -14.28 -3.71 11.53
N LYS A 112 -14.19 -3.26 10.27
CA LYS A 112 -14.75 -3.99 9.12
C LYS A 112 -13.97 -3.73 7.84
N ASP A 113 -13.58 -4.81 7.18
CA ASP A 113 -12.99 -4.76 5.84
C ASP A 113 -14.08 -4.78 4.77
N ALA A 114 -13.81 -4.11 3.66
CA ALA A 114 -14.65 -4.15 2.47
C ALA A 114 -14.33 -5.38 1.61
N LEU A 115 -15.34 -5.95 0.95
CA LEU A 115 -15.16 -7.06 0.03
C LEU A 115 -14.92 -6.52 -1.38
N TYR A 116 -13.81 -6.92 -2.00
CA TYR A 116 -13.61 -6.83 -3.45
C TYR A 116 -14.00 -8.18 -4.08
N PRO A 117 -15.21 -8.31 -4.65
CA PRO A 117 -15.77 -9.61 -5.01
C PRO A 117 -15.16 -10.16 -6.30
N LEU A 118 -15.10 -11.49 -6.40
CA LEU A 118 -14.44 -12.20 -7.49
C LEU A 118 -14.98 -11.82 -8.88
N HIS A 119 -16.28 -11.58 -9.01
CA HIS A 119 -16.86 -11.21 -10.30
C HIS A 119 -16.35 -9.84 -10.78
N ARG A 120 -16.12 -8.87 -9.89
CA ARG A 120 -15.48 -7.58 -10.23
C ARG A 120 -13.99 -7.75 -10.49
N MET A 121 -13.29 -8.55 -9.68
CA MET A 121 -11.89 -8.90 -9.93
C MET A 121 -11.68 -9.50 -11.33
N ARG A 122 -12.55 -10.42 -11.76
CA ARG A 122 -12.49 -11.02 -13.11
C ARG A 122 -12.68 -9.97 -14.18
N ALA A 123 -13.69 -9.12 -14.04
CA ALA A 123 -13.97 -8.06 -15.00
C ALA A 123 -12.82 -7.04 -15.10
N GLN A 124 -12.21 -6.64 -13.97
CA GLN A 124 -11.23 -5.56 -13.93
C GLN A 124 -9.78 -6.03 -14.16
N LEU A 125 -9.42 -7.25 -13.74
CA LEU A 125 -8.03 -7.72 -13.69
C LEU A 125 -7.77 -9.02 -14.47
N ALA A 126 -8.81 -9.68 -14.97
CA ALA A 126 -8.68 -10.92 -15.73
C ALA A 126 -9.47 -10.90 -17.05
N ASP A 127 -9.88 -9.72 -17.51
CA ASP A 127 -10.56 -9.53 -18.79
C ASP A 127 -11.82 -10.40 -18.93
N GLY A 128 -12.49 -10.69 -17.80
CA GLY A 128 -13.69 -11.52 -17.70
C GLY A 128 -13.45 -13.03 -17.60
N GLU A 129 -12.21 -13.50 -17.72
CA GLU A 129 -11.85 -14.92 -17.71
C GLU A 129 -12.23 -15.60 -16.37
N PRO A 130 -12.59 -16.90 -16.38
CA PRO A 130 -13.07 -17.63 -15.21
C PRO A 130 -11.95 -18.02 -14.21
N ARG A 131 -11.00 -17.12 -13.96
CA ARG A 131 -9.90 -17.32 -13.01
C ARG A 131 -10.39 -17.28 -11.57
N SER A 132 -9.72 -18.01 -10.67
CA SER A 132 -9.97 -17.96 -9.24
C SER A 132 -9.45 -16.66 -8.61
N ALA A 133 -9.96 -16.28 -7.44
CA ALA A 133 -9.48 -15.11 -6.70
C ALA A 133 -7.97 -15.19 -6.44
N ARG A 134 -7.46 -16.38 -6.08
CA ARG A 134 -6.03 -16.62 -5.84
C ARG A 134 -5.18 -16.37 -7.08
N GLU A 135 -5.57 -16.91 -8.23
CA GLU A 135 -4.85 -16.70 -9.49
C GLU A 135 -4.80 -15.22 -9.89
N ILE A 136 -5.92 -14.50 -9.73
CA ILE A 136 -5.97 -13.06 -10.03
C ILE A 136 -5.03 -12.27 -9.11
N LEU A 137 -5.07 -12.54 -7.80
CA LEU A 137 -4.17 -11.90 -6.84
C LEU A 137 -2.70 -12.21 -7.14
N ASP A 138 -2.36 -13.47 -7.40
CA ASP A 138 -0.99 -13.90 -7.67
C ASP A 138 -0.43 -13.28 -8.94
N THR A 139 -1.19 -13.30 -10.03
CA THR A 139 -0.77 -12.73 -11.34
C THR A 139 -0.61 -11.21 -11.31
N ASN A 140 -1.31 -10.52 -10.41
CA ASN A 140 -1.20 -9.07 -10.21
C ASN A 140 -0.31 -8.69 -9.01
N ALA A 141 0.35 -9.65 -8.37
CA ALA A 141 1.16 -9.49 -7.16
C ALA A 141 0.45 -8.73 -6.02
N LEU A 142 -0.87 -8.90 -5.92
CA LEU A 142 -1.71 -8.34 -4.86
C LEU A 142 -1.64 -9.23 -3.62
N VAL A 143 -0.70 -8.90 -2.73
CA VAL A 143 -0.52 -9.56 -1.43
C VAL A 143 -1.00 -8.66 -0.30
N ASP A 144 -1.10 -9.21 0.92
CA ASP A 144 -1.46 -8.44 2.12
C ASP A 144 -0.64 -7.15 2.20
N PHE A 145 -1.30 -6.04 2.56
CA PHE A 145 -0.77 -4.68 2.61
C PHE A 145 -0.44 -4.01 1.27
N VAL A 146 -0.71 -4.60 0.10
CA VAL A 146 -0.65 -3.81 -1.14
C VAL A 146 -1.78 -2.75 -1.11
N PRO A 147 -1.45 -1.45 -1.28
CA PRO A 147 -2.46 -0.39 -1.30
C PRO A 147 -3.19 -0.38 -2.64
N LEU A 148 -4.50 -0.14 -2.59
CA LEU A 148 -5.39 -0.02 -3.73
C LEU A 148 -6.36 1.13 -3.47
N ASN A 149 -6.59 1.97 -4.48
CA ASN A 149 -7.68 2.91 -4.45
C ASN A 149 -8.94 2.19 -4.93
N MET A 150 -10.01 2.35 -4.16
CA MET A 150 -11.22 1.56 -4.27
C MET A 150 -12.43 2.49 -4.34
N ILE A 151 -13.40 2.16 -5.18
CA ILE A 151 -14.72 2.80 -5.20
C ILE A 151 -15.66 1.95 -4.34
N VAL A 152 -16.37 2.58 -3.42
CA VAL A 152 -17.45 1.95 -2.65
C VAL A 152 -18.67 1.73 -3.54
N THR A 153 -19.03 0.49 -3.85
CA THR A 153 -20.13 0.19 -4.78
C THR A 153 -21.44 -0.12 -4.08
N GLU A 154 -21.37 -0.75 -2.90
CA GLU A 154 -22.54 -1.19 -2.13
C GLU A 154 -22.29 -1.06 -0.63
N LEU A 155 -23.35 -0.71 0.08
CA LEU A 155 -23.37 -0.38 1.50
C LEU A 155 -24.63 -1.00 2.12
N GLU A 156 -24.56 -2.26 2.53
CA GLU A 156 -25.69 -3.02 3.06
C GLU A 156 -25.50 -3.29 4.56
N GLY A 157 -26.10 -2.42 5.38
CA GLY A 157 -25.80 -2.38 6.81
C GLY A 157 -24.30 -2.15 7.02
N GLU A 158 -23.64 -3.14 7.62
CA GLU A 158 -22.20 -3.14 7.85
C GLU A 158 -21.38 -3.78 6.73
N ASN A 159 -22.01 -4.44 5.75
CA ASN A 159 -21.29 -4.99 4.62
C ASN A 159 -20.96 -3.88 3.62
N ILE A 160 -19.72 -3.89 3.15
CA ILE A 160 -19.18 -2.90 2.23
C ILE A 160 -18.62 -3.69 1.05
N THR A 161 -19.13 -3.40 -0.14
CA THR A 161 -18.57 -3.92 -1.40
C THR A 161 -17.79 -2.81 -2.06
N VAL A 162 -16.62 -3.13 -2.58
CA VAL A 162 -15.75 -2.22 -3.30
C VAL A 162 -15.29 -2.81 -4.62
N GLU A 163 -14.84 -1.93 -5.50
CA GLU A 163 -14.09 -2.29 -6.71
C GLU A 163 -12.91 -1.35 -6.92
N LEU A 164 -11.98 -1.68 -7.81
CA LEU A 164 -10.90 -0.76 -8.14
C LEU A 164 -11.45 0.52 -8.76
N ASP A 165 -10.90 1.67 -8.38
CA ASP A 165 -11.11 2.87 -9.15
C ASP A 165 -10.43 2.76 -10.53
N ASP A 166 -10.85 3.61 -11.46
CA ASP A 166 -10.38 3.57 -12.85
C ASP A 166 -8.85 3.74 -12.95
N GLN A 167 -8.26 4.64 -12.16
CA GLN A 167 -6.82 4.89 -12.19
C GLN A 167 -6.04 3.71 -11.59
N ALA A 168 -6.47 3.14 -10.46
CA ALA A 168 -5.81 1.94 -9.91
C ALA A 168 -5.92 0.75 -10.86
N ARG A 169 -7.08 0.55 -11.49
CA ARG A 169 -7.28 -0.48 -12.52
C ARG A 169 -6.32 -0.27 -13.68
N GLU A 170 -6.29 0.92 -14.27
CA GLU A 170 -5.41 1.23 -15.40
C GLU A 170 -3.93 1.05 -15.06
N ASN A 171 -3.52 1.44 -13.84
CA ASN A 171 -2.16 1.24 -13.37
C ASN A 171 -1.79 -0.24 -13.34
N LEU A 172 -2.62 -1.10 -12.75
CA LEU A 172 -2.37 -2.55 -12.72
C LEU A 172 -2.41 -3.18 -14.11
N VAL A 173 -3.38 -2.79 -14.94
CA VAL A 173 -3.49 -3.27 -16.32
C VAL A 173 -2.27 -2.84 -17.14
N SER A 174 -1.73 -1.63 -16.91
CA SER A 174 -0.54 -1.15 -17.61
C SER A 174 0.69 -2.01 -17.34
N TRP A 175 0.82 -2.62 -16.15
CA TRP A 175 1.93 -3.52 -15.85
C TRP A 175 1.93 -4.74 -16.78
N ARG A 176 0.74 -5.21 -17.18
CA ARG A 176 0.56 -6.32 -18.12
C ARG A 176 0.91 -5.94 -19.56
N LYS A 177 1.02 -4.65 -19.89
CA LYS A 177 1.31 -4.16 -21.25
C LYS A 177 2.80 -4.08 -21.56
N TYR A 178 3.66 -4.09 -20.54
CA TYR A 178 5.10 -3.88 -20.71
C TYR A 178 5.91 -5.10 -20.25
N PRO A 179 7.09 -5.35 -20.85
CA PRO A 179 7.95 -6.48 -20.54
C PRO A 179 8.82 -6.25 -19.29
N PHE A 180 8.24 -5.67 -18.22
CA PHE A 180 8.93 -5.38 -16.97
C PHE A 180 8.40 -6.25 -15.84
N ASP A 181 9.27 -7.10 -15.30
CA ASP A 181 9.04 -7.76 -14.03
C ASP A 181 9.11 -6.74 -12.88
N ARG A 182 8.42 -7.03 -11.77
CA ARG A 182 8.47 -6.18 -10.56
C ARG A 182 8.66 -7.04 -9.31
N VAL A 183 9.31 -6.47 -8.30
CA VAL A 183 9.31 -7.01 -6.94
C VAL A 183 8.50 -6.09 -6.05
N ILE A 184 7.37 -6.58 -5.55
CA ILE A 184 6.58 -5.91 -4.53
C ILE A 184 7.21 -6.19 -3.18
N VAL A 185 7.60 -5.13 -2.49
CA VAL A 185 8.31 -5.14 -1.22
C VAL A 185 7.38 -4.57 -0.15
N VAL A 186 6.96 -5.40 0.81
CA VAL A 186 6.02 -5.04 1.87
C VAL A 186 6.73 -4.98 3.21
N GLY A 187 6.61 -3.84 3.90
CA GLY A 187 7.22 -3.60 5.19
C GLY A 187 8.63 -3.02 5.09
N ALA A 188 8.86 -2.13 4.13
CA ALA A 188 10.09 -1.36 4.02
C ALA A 188 9.81 0.03 3.42
N ASP A 189 10.48 1.06 3.94
CA ASP A 189 10.50 2.37 3.28
C ASP A 189 11.34 2.35 2.00
N LYS A 190 11.14 3.36 1.14
CA LYS A 190 11.84 3.45 -0.15
C LYS A 190 13.36 3.47 0.00
N ALA A 191 13.89 4.24 0.94
CA ALA A 191 15.33 4.40 1.13
C ALA A 191 15.99 3.07 1.54
N PHE A 192 15.32 2.26 2.37
CA PHE A 192 15.81 0.94 2.76
C PHE A 192 15.88 -0.01 1.56
N VAL A 193 14.86 0.01 0.69
CA VAL A 193 14.85 -0.80 -0.54
C VAL A 193 15.91 -0.35 -1.54
N GLU A 194 16.06 0.97 -1.77
CA GLU A 194 17.10 1.50 -2.66
C GLU A 194 18.51 1.16 -2.18
N ASN A 195 18.75 1.22 -0.87
CA ASN A 195 20.01 0.80 -0.26
C ASN A 195 20.25 -0.69 -0.45
N ALA A 196 19.22 -1.53 -0.32
CA ALA A 196 19.33 -2.97 -0.57
C ALA A 196 19.66 -3.27 -2.04
N VAL A 197 19.04 -2.57 -3.00
CA VAL A 197 19.37 -2.67 -4.43
C VAL A 197 20.83 -2.28 -4.69
N ARG A 198 21.28 -1.14 -4.14
CA ARG A 198 22.66 -0.66 -4.28
C ARG A 198 23.69 -1.62 -3.68
N ALA A 199 23.43 -2.10 -2.46
CA ALA A 199 24.32 -3.01 -1.74
C ALA A 199 24.32 -4.44 -2.29
N SER A 200 23.45 -4.73 -3.26
CA SER A 200 23.37 -6.00 -4.00
C SER A 200 23.84 -5.86 -5.45
N GLU A 201 24.42 -4.71 -5.82
CA GLU A 201 24.96 -4.42 -7.16
C GLU A 201 23.92 -4.56 -8.30
N LEU A 202 22.66 -4.22 -8.02
CA LEU A 202 21.53 -4.35 -8.93
C LEU A 202 21.14 -3.05 -9.66
N GLN A 203 21.94 -1.99 -9.55
CA GLN A 203 21.65 -0.70 -10.17
C GLN A 203 21.53 -0.80 -11.69
N SER A 204 22.28 -1.71 -12.32
CA SER A 204 22.20 -1.98 -13.75
C SER A 204 21.00 -2.84 -14.15
N ASP A 205 20.36 -3.52 -13.20
CA ASP A 205 19.28 -4.49 -13.43
C ASP A 205 17.89 -3.93 -13.06
N VAL A 206 17.85 -2.82 -12.32
CA VAL A 206 16.64 -2.14 -11.84
C VAL A 206 16.45 -0.82 -12.60
N VAL A 207 15.22 -0.56 -13.06
CA VAL A 207 14.85 0.73 -13.67
C VAL A 207 14.72 1.79 -12.58
N ARG A 208 13.88 1.52 -11.57
CA ARG A 208 13.65 2.40 -10.41
C ARG A 208 12.90 1.65 -9.30
N VAL A 209 12.89 2.27 -8.11
CA VAL A 209 12.02 1.90 -6.99
C VAL A 209 10.86 2.90 -6.92
N GLU A 210 9.64 2.43 -7.08
CA GLU A 210 8.40 3.22 -6.95
C GLU A 210 7.77 2.97 -5.57
N SER A 211 7.22 4.02 -4.96
CA SER A 211 6.44 3.88 -3.72
C SER A 211 4.97 3.66 -4.05
N LEU A 212 4.41 2.56 -3.58
CA LEU A 212 2.96 2.30 -3.61
C LEU A 212 2.29 2.84 -2.35
N SER A 213 3.01 2.76 -1.22
CA SER A 213 2.67 3.28 0.10
C SER A 213 3.95 3.66 0.83
N LEU A 214 3.84 4.31 1.99
CA LEU A 214 4.98 4.63 2.85
C LEU A 214 5.88 3.41 3.11
N PHE A 215 5.29 2.22 3.29
CA PHE A 215 6.01 0.98 3.61
C PHE A 215 5.85 -0.12 2.56
N VAL A 216 5.38 0.22 1.36
CA VAL A 216 5.18 -0.73 0.27
C VAL A 216 5.79 -0.17 -1.01
N GLN A 217 6.78 -0.88 -1.54
CA GLN A 217 7.56 -0.44 -2.70
C GLN A 217 7.40 -1.41 -3.86
N SER A 218 7.57 -0.92 -5.08
CA SER A 218 7.66 -1.70 -6.32
C SER A 218 9.03 -1.47 -6.96
N VAL A 219 9.90 -2.48 -6.92
CA VAL A 219 11.17 -2.47 -7.65
C VAL A 219 10.89 -2.90 -9.09
N ILE A 220 11.05 -2.00 -10.05
CA ILE A 220 10.86 -2.31 -11.47
C ILE A 220 12.16 -2.88 -12.04
N CYS A 221 12.11 -4.08 -12.57
CA CYS A 221 13.23 -4.75 -13.21
C CYS A 221 13.40 -4.23 -14.64
N LYS A 222 14.63 -4.15 -15.14
CA LYS A 222 14.88 -3.92 -16.57
C LYS A 222 14.45 -5.13 -17.39
N ILE A 223 14.29 -4.90 -18.69
CA ILE A 223 14.05 -5.97 -19.67
C ILE A 223 15.14 -7.04 -19.54
N GLY A 224 14.73 -8.31 -19.50
CA GLY A 224 15.64 -9.45 -19.34
C GLY A 224 16.02 -9.78 -17.89
N THR A 225 15.69 -8.91 -16.94
CA THR A 225 15.88 -9.18 -15.51
C THR A 225 14.61 -9.76 -14.91
N GLU A 226 14.71 -10.97 -14.33
CA GLU A 226 13.58 -11.64 -13.71
C GLU A 226 13.44 -11.28 -12.21
N ALA A 227 12.20 -11.02 -11.78
CA ALA A 227 11.90 -10.67 -10.39
C ALA A 227 12.40 -11.70 -9.36
N PRO A 228 12.27 -13.03 -9.57
CA PRO A 228 12.84 -14.03 -8.66
C PRO A 228 14.36 -13.92 -8.48
N GLY A 229 15.10 -13.58 -9.54
CA GLY A 229 16.55 -13.38 -9.48
C GLY A 229 16.93 -12.14 -8.66
N VAL A 230 16.15 -11.05 -8.81
CA VAL A 230 16.29 -9.86 -7.97
C VAL A 230 16.00 -10.18 -6.51
N ILE A 231 14.90 -10.90 -6.21
CA ILE A 231 14.55 -11.35 -4.85
C ILE A 231 15.68 -12.14 -4.21
N ALA A 232 16.28 -13.10 -4.94
CA ALA A 232 17.38 -13.91 -4.43
C ALA A 232 18.59 -13.08 -3.99
N LYS A 233 18.89 -12.00 -4.71
CA LYS A 233 20.01 -11.09 -4.41
C LYS A 233 19.70 -10.12 -3.26
N ILE A 234 18.51 -9.51 -3.23
CA ILE A 234 18.16 -8.51 -2.19
C ILE A 234 17.64 -9.11 -0.89
N GLY A 235 17.13 -10.35 -0.91
CA GLY A 235 16.41 -10.95 0.23
C GLY A 235 17.22 -11.02 1.51
N ASN A 236 18.53 -11.26 1.41
CA ASN A 236 19.44 -11.27 2.56
C ASN A 236 19.59 -9.90 3.23
N ARG A 237 19.39 -8.80 2.49
CA ARG A 237 19.45 -7.43 3.01
C ARG A 237 18.12 -6.98 3.58
N LEU A 238 17.01 -7.51 3.06
CA LEU A 238 15.64 -7.19 3.45
C LEU A 238 15.03 -8.27 4.37
N ARG A 239 15.78 -8.72 5.38
CA ARG A 239 15.29 -9.75 6.31
C ARG A 239 14.06 -9.25 7.07
N GLY A 240 13.04 -10.12 7.15
CA GLY A 240 11.77 -9.80 7.82
C GLY A 240 10.83 -8.92 6.99
N VAL A 241 11.20 -8.56 5.75
CA VAL A 241 10.35 -7.85 4.79
C VAL A 241 9.66 -8.86 3.87
N GLY A 242 8.40 -8.60 3.50
CA GLY A 242 7.68 -9.41 2.52
C GLY A 242 8.14 -9.11 1.10
N LEU A 243 8.46 -10.13 0.31
CA LEU A 243 8.87 -10.00 -1.09
C LEU A 243 7.94 -10.86 -1.97
N LYS A 244 7.28 -10.23 -2.95
CA LYS A 244 6.45 -10.91 -3.94
C LYS A 244 6.90 -10.55 -5.35
N SER A 245 7.11 -11.56 -6.18
CA SER A 245 7.37 -11.35 -7.60
C SER A 245 6.08 -11.07 -8.36
N TYR A 246 6.09 -10.01 -9.15
CA TYR A 246 5.22 -9.84 -10.31
C TYR A 246 6.02 -10.23 -11.55
N ARG A 247 5.50 -11.18 -12.33
CA ARG A 247 6.09 -11.55 -13.61
C ARG A 247 5.17 -11.10 -14.72
N THR A 248 5.70 -10.33 -15.65
CA THR A 248 4.93 -9.95 -16.83
C THR A 248 4.66 -11.17 -17.71
N SER A 249 3.50 -11.15 -18.38
CA SER A 249 3.17 -12.15 -19.41
C SER A 249 3.71 -11.77 -20.78
N VAL A 250 4.15 -10.51 -20.96
CA VAL A 250 4.71 -10.01 -22.20
C VAL A 250 6.19 -10.39 -22.27
N LYS A 251 6.55 -11.18 -23.28
CA LYS A 251 7.95 -11.47 -23.63
C LYS A 251 8.31 -10.65 -24.87
N LEU A 252 9.58 -10.21 -24.93
CA LEU A 252 10.16 -9.65 -26.16
C LEU A 252 10.59 -10.78 -27.10
#